data_AF-A0A967HVS5-F1
#
_entry.id   AF-A0A967HVS5-F1
#
_cell.length_a   1.000
_cell.length_b   1.000
_cell.length_c   1.000
_cell.angle_alpha   90.00
_cell.angle_beta   90.00
_cell.angle_gamma   90.00
#
_symmetry.space_group_name_H-M   'P 1'
#
loop_
_entity.id
_entity.type
_entity.pdbx_description
1 polymer ?
#
loop_
_entity_poly.entity_id
_entity_poly.type
_entity_poly.pdbx_seq_one_letter_code
_entity_poly.pdbx_strand_id
1 'polypeptide(L)'
;IPVMVEYNLNKTIDTIEDSTGLEADEKIYLITTFCTHLERDSYSSAVQNRMLEVTPEEEAFVFKNYEATIRLYSTLSSEEKELARRWTGEMAEGMCT
;
A
#
# COMPACT_ATOMS: atom_id res chain seq x y z
N ILE A 1 7.61 -11.54 10.86
CA ILE A 1 6.88 -11.44 9.57
C ILE A 1 5.75 -10.40 9.66
N PRO A 2 4.83 -10.46 10.64
CA PRO A 2 3.70 -9.50 10.71
C PRO A 2 4.13 -8.04 10.76
N VAL A 3 5.08 -7.70 11.63
CA VAL A 3 5.63 -6.33 11.75
C VAL A 3 6.25 -5.81 10.44
N MET A 4 6.93 -6.69 9.70
CA MET A 4 7.54 -6.33 8.41
C MET A 4 6.47 -6.12 7.34
N VAL A 5 5.41 -6.94 7.33
CA VAL A 5 4.27 -6.74 6.44
C VAL A 5 3.61 -5.41 6.74
N GLU A 6 3.26 -5.16 8.00
CA GLU A 6 2.63 -3.92 8.44
C GLU A 6 3.45 -2.69 8.06
N TYR A 7 4.77 -2.72 8.30
CA TYR A 7 5.67 -1.65 7.88
C TYR A 7 5.58 -1.39 6.37
N ASN A 8 5.58 -2.43 5.53
CA ASN A 8 5.52 -2.26 4.08
C ASN A 8 4.12 -1.82 3.60
N LEU A 9 3.04 -2.21 4.27
CA LEU A 9 1.68 -1.72 3.97
C LEU A 9 1.59 -0.22 4.25
N ASN A 10 2.03 0.21 5.43
CA ASN A 10 2.05 1.63 5.81
C ASN A 10 3.00 2.43 4.91
N LYS A 11 4.19 1.90 4.60
CA LYS A 11 5.11 2.56 3.67
C LYS A 11 4.53 2.67 2.25
N THR A 12 3.65 1.75 1.84
CA THR A 12 2.95 1.86 0.56
C THR A 12 2.03 3.07 0.54
N ILE A 13 1.22 3.28 1.58
CA ILE A 13 0.34 4.46 1.70
C ILE A 13 1.19 5.74 1.74
N ASP A 14 2.17 5.78 2.64
CA ASP A 14 3.11 6.89 2.83
C ASP A 14 3.76 7.31 1.49
N THR A 15 4.24 6.35 0.70
CA THR A 15 4.88 6.64 -0.60
C THR A 15 3.89 7.16 -1.65
N ILE A 16 2.60 6.77 -1.59
CA ILE A 16 1.56 7.35 -2.46
C ILE A 16 1.25 8.79 -2.03
N GLU A 17 1.08 9.00 -0.73
CA GLU A 17 0.74 10.29 -0.14
C GLU A 17 1.85 11.32 -0.34
N ASP A 18 3.11 10.97 -0.07
CA ASP A 18 4.27 11.85 -0.23
C ASP A 18 4.63 12.15 -1.70
N SER A 19 4.02 11.44 -2.65
CA SER A 19 4.35 11.60 -4.07
C SER A 19 4.09 13.03 -4.54
N THR A 20 5.14 13.68 -5.05
CA THR A 20 5.04 15.01 -5.68
C THR A 20 4.60 14.94 -7.14
N GLY A 21 4.54 13.73 -7.73
CA GLY A 21 4.14 13.48 -9.11
C GLY A 21 2.65 13.13 -9.27
N LEU A 22 1.86 13.20 -8.20
CA LEU A 22 0.44 12.88 -8.18
C LEU A 22 -0.37 14.08 -7.67
N GLU A 23 -1.52 14.32 -8.31
CA GLU A 23 -2.53 15.24 -7.80
C GLU A 23 -3.29 14.61 -6.62
N ALA A 24 -3.90 15.45 -5.77
CA ALA A 24 -4.60 14.99 -4.56
C ALA A 24 -5.66 13.90 -4.83
N ASP A 25 -6.52 14.11 -5.83
CA ASP A 25 -7.56 13.14 -6.20
C ASP A 25 -6.97 11.81 -6.67
N GLU A 26 -5.80 11.86 -7.35
CA GLU A 26 -5.11 10.67 -7.82
C GLU A 26 -4.51 9.89 -6.64
N LYS A 27 -3.93 10.58 -5.65
CA LYS A 27 -3.44 9.94 -4.41
C LYS A 27 -4.55 9.19 -3.70
N ILE A 28 -5.69 9.86 -3.49
CA ILE A 28 -6.88 9.26 -2.84
C ILE A 28 -7.34 8.03 -3.60
N TYR A 29 -7.43 8.12 -4.94
CA TYR A 29 -7.83 7.00 -5.78
C TYR A 29 -6.86 5.79 -5.65
N LEU A 30 -5.55 6.04 -5.67
CA LEU A 30 -4.54 4.99 -5.59
C LEU A 30 -4.52 4.34 -4.20
N ILE A 31 -4.61 5.12 -3.13
CA ILE A 31 -4.71 4.61 -1.74
C ILE A 31 -5.98 3.77 -1.58
N THR A 32 -7.12 4.28 -2.02
CA THR A 32 -8.40 3.54 -1.97
C THR A 32 -8.33 2.23 -2.75
N THR A 33 -7.70 2.25 -3.92
CA THR A 33 -7.50 1.06 -4.76
C THR A 33 -6.59 0.06 -4.07
N PHE A 34 -5.49 0.50 -3.47
CA PHE A 34 -4.60 -0.34 -2.66
C PHE A 34 -5.37 -1.04 -1.52
N CYS A 35 -6.12 -0.30 -0.70
CA CYS A 35 -6.87 -0.87 0.41
C CYS A 35 -7.94 -1.88 -0.07
N THR A 36 -8.66 -1.56 -1.16
CA THR A 36 -9.65 -2.47 -1.77
C THR A 36 -9.03 -3.81 -2.20
N HIS A 37 -7.80 -3.77 -2.73
CA HIS A 37 -7.09 -4.98 -3.13
C HIS A 37 -6.53 -5.76 -1.94
N LEU A 38 -6.06 -5.06 -0.90
CA LEU A 38 -5.57 -5.64 0.35
C LEU A 38 -6.66 -6.45 1.07
N GLU A 39 -7.91 -5.97 1.07
CA GLU A 39 -9.06 -6.71 1.61
C GLU A 39 -9.29 -8.07 0.95
N ARG A 40 -8.82 -8.21 -0.30
CA ARG A 40 -8.98 -9.41 -1.14
C ARG A 40 -7.71 -10.27 -1.20
N ASP A 41 -6.74 -10.00 -0.32
CA ASP A 41 -5.41 -10.64 -0.32
C ASP A 41 -4.73 -10.56 -1.69
N SER A 42 -4.91 -9.42 -2.38
CA SER A 42 -4.43 -9.20 -3.75
C SER A 42 -3.70 -7.86 -3.87
N TYR A 43 -3.04 -7.65 -5.00
CA TYR A 43 -2.41 -6.37 -5.32
C TYR A 43 -3.00 -5.82 -6.63
N SER A 44 -2.85 -4.51 -6.83
CA SER A 44 -3.22 -3.85 -8.08
C SER A 44 -1.97 -3.57 -8.91
N SER A 45 -1.85 -4.21 -10.07
CA SER A 45 -0.78 -3.92 -11.03
C SER A 45 -0.88 -2.50 -11.60
N ALA A 46 -2.10 -1.93 -11.65
CA ALA A 46 -2.29 -0.54 -12.06
C ALA A 46 -1.68 0.43 -11.04
N VAL A 47 -1.91 0.21 -9.73
CA VAL A 47 -1.25 0.99 -8.66
C VAL A 47 0.26 0.81 -8.75
N GLN A 48 0.73 -0.44 -8.92
CA GLN A 48 2.17 -0.73 -9.03
C GLN A 48 2.81 0.05 -10.18
N ASN A 49 2.26 -0.08 -11.39
CA ASN A 49 2.83 0.56 -12.58
C ASN A 49 2.80 2.08 -12.44
N ARG A 50 1.68 2.64 -11.98
CA ARG A 50 1.55 4.08 -11.81
C ARG A 50 2.57 4.62 -10.81
N MET A 51 2.75 3.93 -9.69
CA MET A 51 3.72 4.35 -8.68
C MET A 51 5.17 4.18 -9.15
N LEU A 52 5.49 3.14 -9.93
CA LEU A 52 6.81 3.00 -10.54
C LEU A 52 7.14 4.11 -11.55
N GLU A 53 6.15 4.77 -12.14
CA GLU A 53 6.36 5.91 -13.05
C GLU A 53 6.65 7.22 -12.33
N VAL A 54 6.04 7.44 -11.16
CA VAL A 54 6.10 8.73 -10.44
C VAL A 54 7.04 8.73 -9.23
N THR A 55 7.36 7.56 -8.69
CA THR A 55 8.21 7.45 -7.50
C THR A 55 9.68 7.49 -7.92
N PRO A 56 10.52 8.34 -7.27
CA PRO A 56 11.96 8.31 -7.46
C PRO A 56 12.56 6.93 -7.22
N GLU A 57 13.62 6.59 -7.95
CA GLU A 57 14.24 5.25 -7.91
C GLU A 57 14.64 4.79 -6.49
N GLU A 58 15.03 5.73 -5.62
CA GLU A 58 15.43 5.49 -4.23
C GLU A 58 14.27 4.99 -3.35
N GLU A 59 13.03 5.35 -3.68
CA GLU A 59 11.82 4.97 -2.93
C GLU A 59 10.97 3.93 -3.67
N ALA A 60 11.24 3.70 -4.96
CA ALA A 60 10.51 2.76 -5.81
C ALA A 60 10.59 1.30 -5.34
N PHE A 61 11.49 0.95 -4.41
CA PHE A 61 11.64 -0.41 -3.89
C PHE A 61 10.34 -0.98 -3.32
N VAL A 62 9.49 -0.15 -2.72
CA VAL A 62 8.19 -0.56 -2.16
C VAL A 62 7.32 -1.15 -3.27
N PHE A 63 7.25 -0.47 -4.41
CA PHE A 63 6.46 -0.90 -5.57
C PHE A 63 7.13 -2.00 -6.39
N LYS A 64 8.47 -2.07 -6.42
CA LYS A 64 9.19 -3.21 -7.01
C LYS A 64 8.92 -4.52 -6.27
N ASN A 65 8.69 -4.45 -4.96
CA ASN A 65 8.43 -5.62 -4.11
C ASN A 65 6.95 -5.79 -3.73
N TYR A 66 6.04 -4.98 -4.28
CA TYR A 66 4.65 -4.92 -3.87
C TYR A 66 3.94 -6.28 -3.91
N GLU A 67 4.08 -7.03 -5.00
CA GLU A 67 3.53 -8.39 -5.08
C GLU A 67 4.11 -9.32 -3.99
N ALA A 68 5.41 -9.24 -3.71
CA ALA A 68 6.05 -10.05 -2.69
C ALA A 68 5.54 -9.68 -1.28
N THR A 69 5.33 -8.39 -1.00
CA THR A 69 4.71 -7.90 0.23
C THR A 69 3.31 -8.47 0.40
N ILE A 70 2.48 -8.45 -0.66
CA ILE A 70 1.13 -9.02 -0.59
C ILE A 70 1.16 -10.56 -0.44
N ARG A 71 2.11 -11.25 -1.07
CA ARG A 71 2.31 -12.69 -0.83
C ARG A 71 2.68 -12.96 0.63
N LEU A 72 3.56 -12.17 1.24
CA LEU A 72 3.87 -12.30 2.67
C LEU A 72 2.64 -12.01 3.55
N TYR A 73 1.90 -10.95 3.24
CA TYR A 73 0.63 -10.63 3.89
C TYR A 73 -0.36 -11.81 3.82
N SER A 74 -0.45 -12.49 2.67
CA SER A 74 -1.35 -13.64 2.50
C SER A 74 -1.04 -14.81 3.43
N THR A 75 0.19 -14.90 3.97
CA THR A 75 0.62 -15.94 4.93
C THR A 75 0.29 -15.65 6.39
N LEU A 76 -0.14 -14.42 6.72
CA LEU A 76 -0.53 -14.04 8.06
C LEU A 76 -1.78 -14.79 8.53
N SER A 77 -1.94 -14.94 9.84
CA SER A 77 -3.17 -15.46 10.43
C SER A 77 -4.36 -14.53 10.16
N SER A 78 -5.59 -15.01 10.35
CA SER A 78 -6.78 -14.18 10.20
C SER A 78 -6.76 -12.97 11.14
N GLU A 79 -6.34 -13.16 12.40
CA GLU A 79 -6.24 -12.10 13.41
C GLU A 79 -5.16 -11.08 13.04
N GLU A 80 -4.02 -11.53 12.55
CA GLU A 80 -2.94 -10.66 12.09
C GLU A 80 -3.37 -9.84 10.86
N LYS A 81 -4.11 -10.44 9.92
CA LYS A 81 -4.66 -9.75 8.75
C LYS A 81 -5.71 -8.72 9.14
N GLU A 82 -6.57 -9.03 10.11
CA GLU A 82 -7.58 -8.11 10.62
C GLU A 82 -6.92 -6.86 11.22
N LEU A 83 -5.91 -7.06 12.07
CA LEU A 83 -5.16 -5.94 12.66
C LEU A 83 -4.43 -5.11 11.59
N ALA A 84 -3.75 -5.76 10.66
CA ALA A 84 -3.03 -5.07 9.59
C ALA A 84 -3.98 -4.23 8.71
N ARG A 85 -5.11 -4.81 8.27
CA ARG A 85 -6.13 -4.06 7.50
C ARG A 85 -6.68 -2.88 8.28
N ARG A 86 -6.94 -3.06 9.57
CA ARG A 86 -7.46 -1.99 10.41
C ARG A 86 -6.49 -0.84 10.52
N TRP A 87 -5.23 -1.09 10.87
CA TRP A 87 -4.22 -0.03 11.04
C TRP A 87 -3.88 0.65 9.71
N THR A 88 -3.68 -0.14 8.65
CA THR A 88 -3.46 0.37 7.30
C THR A 88 -4.66 1.21 6.83
N GLY A 89 -5.89 0.78 7.12
CA GLY A 89 -7.12 1.51 6.80
C GLY A 89 -7.26 2.83 7.57
N GLU A 90 -7.04 2.82 8.88
CA GLU A 90 -7.06 4.03 9.73
C GLU A 90 -6.01 5.07 9.25
N MET A 91 -4.82 4.61 8.82
CA MET A 91 -3.80 5.47 8.22
C MET A 91 -4.24 6.05 6.87
N ALA A 92 -4.80 5.22 5.98
CA ALA A 92 -5.31 5.65 4.69
C ALA A 92 -6.41 6.71 4.83
N GLU A 93 -7.36 6.51 5.76
CA GLU A 93 -8.43 7.47 6.04
C GLU A 93 -7.86 8.82 6.49
N GLY A 94 -6.92 8.82 7.44
CA GLY A 94 -6.30 10.06 7.94
C GLY A 94 -5.53 10.84 6.86
N MET A 95 -4.92 10.13 5.91
CA MET A 95 -4.16 10.73 4.80
C MET A 95 -5.02 11.19 3.61
N CYS A 96 -6.26 10.71 3.51
CA CYS A 96 -7.19 11.07 2.44
C CYS A 96 -8.18 12.19 2.84
N THR A 97 -8.00 12.81 4.01
CA THR A 97 -8.79 13.95 4.53
C THR A 97 -8.14 15.29 4.26
#